data_AF-A0A2Z3LG99-F1
#
_entry.id   AF-A0A2Z3LG99-F1
#
_cell.length_a   1.000
_cell.length_b   1.000
_cell.length_c   1.000
_cell.angle_alpha   90.00
_cell.angle_beta   90.00
_cell.angle_gamma   90.00
#
_symmetry.space_group_name_H-M   'P 1'
#
loop_
_entity.id
_entity.type
_entity.pdbx_description
1 polymer ?
#
loop_
_entity_poly.entity_id
_entity_poly.type
_entity_poly.pdbx_seq_one_letter_code
_entity_poly.pdbx_strand_id
1 'polypeptide(L)'
;MEVAKLLLEATQDPDTILAGLLHDIVEDTSVTLPQIELMYGNEVTSIVDKITHYNTNGYPWKWDNAAAQNILDACSDILVIQVKLADRLHNMRTLFARKPSDQQRIAQETLAFYIPWGTKHHVPQQWLTEMQQICEKILK
;
A
#
# COMPACT_ATOMS: atom_id res chain seq x y z
N MET A 1 -0.78 -6.74 -11.11
CA MET A 1 -0.19 -5.96 -12.24
C MET A 1 -0.55 -4.47 -12.21
N GLU A 2 -1.74 -4.07 -11.76
CA GLU A 2 -2.14 -2.65 -11.78
C GLU A 2 -1.30 -1.78 -10.82
N VAL A 3 -0.95 -2.30 -9.64
CA VAL A 3 -0.07 -1.63 -8.66
C VAL A 3 1.28 -1.27 -9.27
N ALA A 4 1.92 -2.18 -10.02
CA ALA A 4 3.19 -1.91 -10.68
C ALA A 4 3.09 -0.85 -11.79
N LYS A 5 1.94 -0.75 -12.48
CA LYS A 5 1.70 0.32 -13.47
C LYS A 5 1.59 1.68 -12.79
N LEU A 6 0.87 1.74 -11.65
CA LEU A 6 0.81 2.95 -10.83
C LEU A 6 2.22 3.34 -10.38
N LEU A 7 3.00 2.41 -9.82
CA LEU A 7 4.36 2.67 -9.37
C LEU A 7 5.26 3.18 -10.51
N LEU A 8 5.14 2.62 -11.73
CA LEU A 8 5.90 3.09 -12.90
C LEU A 8 5.60 4.56 -13.25
N GLU A 9 4.39 5.05 -12.97
CA GLU A 9 4.03 6.46 -13.16
C GLU A 9 4.55 7.36 -12.02
N ALA A 10 4.80 6.80 -10.84
CA ALA A 10 5.21 7.54 -9.64
C ALA A 10 6.73 7.54 -9.38
N THR A 11 7.45 6.53 -9.85
CA THR A 11 8.90 6.37 -9.65
C THR A 11 9.57 5.78 -10.89
N GLN A 12 10.83 6.17 -11.12
CA GLN A 12 11.71 5.54 -12.13
C GLN A 12 12.63 4.48 -11.52
N ASP A 13 12.46 4.17 -10.22
CA ASP A 13 13.25 3.16 -9.53
C ASP A 13 12.77 1.74 -9.88
N PRO A 14 13.58 0.93 -10.60
CA PRO A 14 13.18 -0.41 -10.99
C PRO A 14 12.98 -1.35 -9.79
N ASP A 15 13.72 -1.16 -8.70
CA ASP A 15 13.66 -2.04 -7.53
C ASP A 15 12.34 -1.86 -6.77
N THR A 16 11.84 -0.63 -6.66
CA THR A 16 10.51 -0.35 -6.11
C THR A 16 9.38 -0.91 -6.96
N ILE A 17 9.48 -0.80 -8.28
CA ILE A 17 8.46 -1.36 -9.19
C ILE A 17 8.44 -2.89 -9.07
N LEU A 18 9.62 -3.51 -9.00
CA LEU A 18 9.76 -4.94 -8.79
C LEU A 18 9.23 -5.37 -7.42
N ALA A 19 9.56 -4.65 -6.35
CA ALA A 19 9.02 -4.91 -5.02
C ALA A 19 7.48 -4.82 -4.99
N GLY A 20 6.90 -3.84 -5.67
CA GLY A 20 5.44 -3.75 -5.83
C GLY A 20 4.80 -4.91 -6.60
N LEU A 21 5.54 -5.59 -7.48
CA LEU A 21 5.09 -6.84 -8.11
C LEU A 21 5.19 -8.04 -7.15
N LEU A 22 6.16 -8.03 -6.25
CA LEU A 22 6.48 -9.13 -5.34
C LEU A 22 5.75 -9.05 -4.00
N HIS A 23 5.18 -7.91 -3.64
CA HIS A 23 4.67 -7.65 -2.29
C HIS A 23 3.64 -8.67 -1.78
N ASP A 24 2.71 -9.08 -2.65
CA ASP A 24 1.71 -10.10 -2.32
C ASP A 24 2.27 -11.53 -2.37
N ILE A 25 3.39 -11.77 -3.07
CA ILE A 25 3.94 -13.12 -3.24
C ILE A 25 4.43 -13.69 -1.90
N VAL A 26 5.02 -12.85 -1.04
CA VAL A 26 5.46 -13.28 0.29
C VAL A 26 4.28 -13.60 1.21
N GLU A 27 3.15 -12.91 1.04
CA GLU A 27 1.95 -13.11 1.87
C GLU A 27 1.08 -14.29 1.38
N ASP A 28 0.90 -14.42 0.06
CA ASP A 28 -0.06 -15.34 -0.56
C ASP A 28 0.55 -16.68 -0.99
N THR A 29 1.88 -16.83 -0.93
CA THR A 29 2.57 -18.03 -1.41
C THR A 29 3.59 -18.56 -0.41
N SER A 30 4.19 -19.72 -0.71
CA SER A 30 5.27 -20.31 0.09
C SER A 30 6.65 -19.71 -0.19
N VAL A 31 6.73 -18.63 -0.98
CA VAL A 31 7.99 -17.95 -1.29
C VAL A 31 8.47 -17.16 -0.06
N THR A 32 9.76 -17.27 0.24
CA THR A 32 10.38 -16.67 1.43
C THR A 32 11.31 -15.51 1.05
N LEU A 33 11.54 -14.58 1.99
CA LEU A 33 12.48 -13.46 1.76
C LEU A 33 13.89 -13.92 1.33
N PRO A 34 14.49 -14.99 1.88
CA PRO A 34 15.78 -15.50 1.38
C PRO A 34 15.73 -15.96 -0.08
N GLN A 35 14.59 -16.48 -0.55
CA GLN A 35 14.43 -16.84 -1.97
C GLN A 35 14.35 -15.59 -2.86
N ILE A 36 13.67 -14.53 -2.38
CA ILE A 36 13.63 -13.23 -3.07
C ILE A 36 15.02 -12.62 -3.14
N GLU A 37 15.81 -12.69 -2.06
CA GLU A 37 17.18 -12.18 -2.02
C GLU A 37 18.08 -12.89 -3.02
N LEU A 38 17.97 -14.21 -3.10
CA LEU A 38 18.73 -15.00 -4.07
C LEU A 38 18.37 -14.63 -5.52
N MET A 39 17.11 -14.31 -5.79
CA MET A 39 16.62 -14.05 -7.15
C MET A 39 16.81 -12.59 -7.60
N TYR A 40 16.65 -11.63 -6.69
CA TYR A 40 16.52 -10.20 -7.01
C TYR A 40 17.45 -9.30 -6.21
N GLY A 41 18.22 -9.85 -5.27
CA GLY A 41 19.18 -9.10 -4.47
C GLY A 41 18.61 -8.49 -3.19
N ASN A 42 19.53 -7.91 -2.41
CA ASN A 42 19.24 -7.42 -1.07
C ASN A 42 18.33 -6.19 -1.07
N GLU A 43 18.48 -5.28 -2.04
CA GLU A 43 17.71 -4.03 -2.12
C GLU A 43 16.20 -4.31 -2.27
N VAL A 44 15.83 -5.13 -3.26
CA VAL A 44 14.44 -5.55 -3.51
C VAL A 44 13.89 -6.31 -2.30
N THR A 45 14.69 -7.19 -1.70
CA THR A 45 14.27 -7.96 -0.51
C THR A 45 14.00 -7.05 0.68
N SER A 46 14.84 -6.04 0.90
CA SER A 46 14.67 -5.03 1.95
C SER A 46 13.38 -4.24 1.75
N ILE A 47 13.06 -3.85 0.51
CA ILE A 47 11.81 -3.16 0.20
C ILE A 47 10.61 -4.09 0.42
N VAL A 48 10.68 -5.33 -0.07
CA VAL A 48 9.62 -6.35 0.09
C VAL A 48 9.38 -6.67 1.57
N ASP A 49 10.44 -6.84 2.37
CA ASP A 49 10.30 -7.07 3.81
C ASP A 49 9.60 -5.89 4.49
N LYS A 50 9.97 -4.65 4.16
CA LYS A 50 9.34 -3.45 4.77
C LYS A 50 7.87 -3.28 4.38
N ILE A 51 7.48 -3.60 3.14
CA ILE A 51 6.08 -3.49 2.70
C ILE A 51 5.22 -4.62 3.26
N THR A 52 5.78 -5.82 3.47
CA THR A 52 5.08 -6.94 4.10
C THR A 52 5.03 -6.79 5.62
N HIS A 53 6.14 -6.36 6.25
CA HIS A 53 6.31 -6.25 7.69
C HIS A 53 6.97 -4.91 8.06
N TYR A 54 6.21 -3.82 8.18
CA TYR A 54 6.83 -2.60 8.71
C TYR A 54 6.96 -2.66 10.23
N ASN A 55 8.22 -2.60 10.68
CA ASN A 55 8.68 -2.58 12.06
C ASN A 55 8.43 -3.88 12.82
N THR A 56 9.42 -4.77 12.74
CA THR A 56 9.69 -5.95 13.58
C THR A 56 8.83 -6.04 14.85
N ASN A 57 7.69 -6.73 14.73
CA ASN A 57 6.97 -7.50 15.76
C ASN A 57 5.67 -8.15 15.19
N GLY A 58 5.55 -8.33 13.87
CA GLY A 58 4.40 -9.02 13.27
C GLY A 58 3.08 -8.24 13.29
N TYR A 59 3.12 -6.90 13.40
CA TYR A 59 1.91 -6.10 13.30
C TYR A 59 1.46 -5.98 11.83
N PRO A 60 0.22 -6.39 11.50
CA PRO A 60 -0.30 -6.24 10.16
C PRO A 60 -0.62 -4.77 9.85
N TRP A 61 -0.53 -4.40 8.57
CA TRP A 61 -0.97 -3.10 8.04
C TRP A 61 -2.50 -2.95 8.15
N LYS A 62 -3.02 -2.73 9.37
CA LYS A 62 -4.45 -2.57 9.63
C LYS A 62 -4.72 -1.29 10.40
N TRP A 63 -5.62 -0.47 9.89
CA TRP A 63 -6.11 0.72 10.60
C TRP A 63 -7.21 0.35 11.62
N ASP A 64 -6.91 -0.56 12.55
CA ASP A 64 -7.90 -1.12 13.49
C ASP A 64 -7.79 -0.57 14.92
N ASN A 65 -6.60 -0.11 15.33
CA ASN A 65 -6.35 0.42 16.67
C ASN A 65 -5.28 1.52 16.66
N ALA A 66 -5.24 2.31 17.74
CA ALA A 66 -4.34 3.46 17.85
C ALA A 66 -2.84 3.10 17.75
N ALA A 67 -2.44 1.90 18.19
CA ALA A 67 -1.05 1.46 18.07
C ALA A 67 -0.69 1.20 16.61
N ALA A 68 -1.57 0.55 15.85
CA ALA A 68 -1.38 0.33 14.43
C ALA A 68 -1.36 1.67 13.66
N GLN A 69 -2.25 2.61 14.00
CA GLN A 69 -2.24 3.96 13.43
C GLN A 69 -0.89 4.66 13.62
N ASN A 70 -0.36 4.64 14.85
CA ASN A 70 0.94 5.25 15.15
C ASN A 70 2.08 4.59 14.37
N ILE A 71 2.04 3.27 14.15
CA ILE A 71 3.06 2.56 13.36
C ILE A 71 3.00 3.01 11.89
N LEU A 72 1.80 3.11 11.32
CA LEU A 72 1.60 3.56 9.96
C LEU A 72 2.07 5.02 9.76
N ASP A 73 1.75 5.90 10.72
CA ASP A 73 2.15 7.30 10.70
C ASP A 73 3.65 7.53 10.91
N ALA A 74 4.32 6.61 11.61
CA ALA A 74 5.76 6.63 11.84
C ALA A 74 6.56 6.20 10.59
N CYS A 75 5.93 5.51 9.64
CA CYS A 75 6.59 5.14 8.40
C CYS A 75 6.96 6.39 7.59
N SER A 76 8.26 6.57 7.35
CA SER A 76 8.81 7.66 6.55
C SER A 76 9.48 7.19 5.27
N ASP A 77 9.52 5.88 5.01
CA ASP A 77 10.11 5.31 3.80
C ASP A 77 9.15 5.50 2.62
N ILE A 78 9.48 6.43 1.72
CA ILE A 78 8.60 6.82 0.62
C ILE A 78 8.25 5.66 -0.31
N LEU A 79 9.13 4.67 -0.46
CA LEU A 79 8.90 3.54 -1.36
C LEU A 79 7.81 2.63 -0.79
N VAL A 80 7.86 2.37 0.53
CA VAL A 80 6.83 1.62 1.25
C VAL A 80 5.48 2.33 1.14
N ILE A 81 5.49 3.65 1.32
CA ILE A 81 4.30 4.50 1.27
C ILE A 81 3.67 4.49 -0.12
N GLN A 82 4.49 4.63 -1.17
CA GLN A 82 4.03 4.59 -2.56
C GLN A 82 3.41 3.23 -2.91
N VAL A 83 4.05 2.11 -2.52
CA VAL A 83 3.50 0.77 -2.76
C VAL A 83 2.16 0.58 -2.05
N LYS A 84 2.06 0.95 -0.76
CA LYS A 84 0.82 0.80 0.01
C LYS A 84 -0.31 1.69 -0.50
N LEU A 85 -0.01 2.91 -0.96
CA LEU A 85 -1.03 3.79 -1.54
C LEU A 85 -1.44 3.35 -2.95
N ALA A 86 -0.52 2.81 -3.74
CA ALA A 86 -0.83 2.23 -5.05
C ALA A 86 -1.76 1.01 -4.89
N ASP A 87 -1.44 0.11 -3.94
CA ASP A 87 -2.31 -1.02 -3.60
C ASP A 87 -3.67 -0.56 -3.08
N ARG A 88 -3.71 0.40 -2.15
CA ARG A 88 -4.97 0.97 -1.66
C ARG A 88 -5.81 1.57 -2.79
N LEU A 89 -5.21 2.28 -3.75
CA LEU A 89 -5.91 2.83 -4.90
C LEU A 89 -6.50 1.73 -5.79
N HIS A 90 -5.72 0.69 -6.09
CA HIS A 90 -6.20 -0.47 -6.84
C HIS A 90 -7.37 -1.17 -6.13
N ASN A 91 -7.26 -1.38 -4.82
CA ASN A 91 -8.32 -1.95 -3.99
C ASN A 91 -9.59 -1.08 -4.01
N MET A 92 -9.44 0.24 -4.08
CA MET A 92 -10.57 1.16 -4.21
C MET A 92 -11.24 1.12 -5.58
N ARG A 93 -10.48 0.96 -6.66
CA ARG A 93 -11.04 0.81 -8.01
C ARG A 93 -11.90 -0.44 -8.17
N THR A 94 -11.64 -1.47 -7.39
CA THR A 94 -12.37 -2.75 -7.42
C THR A 94 -13.37 -2.91 -6.25
N LEU A 95 -13.56 -1.86 -5.45
CA LEU A 95 -14.29 -1.90 -4.19
C LEU A 95 -15.77 -2.28 -4.34
N PHE A 96 -16.36 -2.03 -5.51
CA PHE A 96 -17.75 -2.37 -5.85
C PHE A 96 -18.07 -3.88 -5.74
N ALA A 97 -17.05 -4.75 -5.83
CA ALA A 97 -17.22 -6.19 -5.68
C ALA A 97 -17.40 -6.65 -4.21
N ARG A 98 -17.13 -5.77 -3.23
CA ARG A 98 -17.27 -6.08 -1.79
C ARG A 98 -18.68 -5.77 -1.27
N LYS A 99 -19.00 -6.27 -0.08
CA LYS A 99 -20.28 -5.97 0.61
C LYS A 99 -20.37 -4.48 0.96
N PRO A 100 -21.57 -3.88 0.98
CA PRO A 100 -21.73 -2.44 1.26
C PRO A 100 -21.08 -1.96 2.56
N SER A 101 -21.14 -2.76 3.63
CA SER A 101 -20.48 -2.43 4.91
C SER A 101 -18.96 -2.34 4.78
N ASP A 102 -18.33 -3.23 3.99
CA ASP A 102 -16.89 -3.18 3.74
C ASP A 102 -16.53 -1.98 2.86
N GLN A 103 -17.37 -1.65 1.87
CA GLN A 103 -17.15 -0.48 1.02
C GLN A 103 -17.13 0.82 1.86
N GLN A 104 -18.13 1.00 2.73
CA GLN A 104 -18.21 2.17 3.61
C GLN A 104 -17.03 2.25 4.58
N ARG A 105 -16.68 1.12 5.23
CA ARG A 105 -15.52 1.06 6.14
C ARG A 105 -14.23 1.43 5.43
N ILE A 106 -13.97 0.85 4.26
CA ILE A 106 -12.76 1.13 3.46
C ILE A 106 -12.73 2.59 3.00
N ALA A 107 -13.86 3.14 2.55
CA ALA A 107 -13.93 4.56 2.16
C ALA A 107 -13.65 5.50 3.34
N GLN A 108 -14.19 5.22 4.53
CA GLN A 108 -13.92 6.01 5.73
C GLN A 108 -12.45 5.93 6.17
N GLU A 109 -11.87 4.73 6.17
CA GLU A 109 -10.45 4.50 6.44
C GLU A 109 -9.56 5.27 5.46
N THR A 110 -9.89 5.23 4.16
CA THR A 110 -9.15 5.96 3.14
C THR A 110 -9.18 7.47 3.37
N LEU A 111 -10.36 8.05 3.63
CA LEU A 111 -10.50 9.49 3.89
C LEU A 111 -9.77 9.92 5.16
N ALA A 112 -9.88 9.11 6.22
CA ALA A 112 -9.36 9.46 7.54
C ALA A 112 -7.84 9.30 7.64
N PHE A 113 -7.26 8.35 6.92
CA PHE A 113 -5.85 7.98 7.06
C PHE A 113 -5.07 8.06 5.74
N TYR A 114 -5.45 7.27 4.74
CA TYR A 114 -4.61 7.09 3.55
C TYR A 114 -4.44 8.37 2.72
N ILE A 115 -5.49 9.17 2.57
CA ILE A 115 -5.39 10.46 1.86
C ILE A 115 -4.49 11.45 2.62
N PRO A 116 -4.74 11.76 3.91
CA PRO A 116 -3.83 12.60 4.69
C PRO A 116 -2.39 12.11 4.72
N TRP A 117 -2.19 10.80 4.85
CA TRP A 117 -0.87 10.17 4.85
C TRP A 117 -0.17 10.36 3.49
N GLY A 118 -0.87 10.11 2.38
CA GLY A 118 -0.34 10.37 1.04
C GLY A 118 -0.02 11.84 0.79
N THR A 119 -0.86 12.77 1.26
CA THR A 119 -0.58 14.21 1.18
C THR A 119 0.69 14.59 1.95
N LYS A 120 0.83 14.11 3.19
CA LYS A 120 2.03 14.36 4.04
C LYS A 120 3.32 13.91 3.35
N HIS A 121 3.27 12.81 2.60
CA HIS A 121 4.42 12.20 1.94
C HIS A 121 4.56 12.55 0.45
N HIS A 122 3.79 13.53 -0.05
CA HIS A 122 3.89 14.05 -1.42
C HIS A 122 3.70 12.99 -2.51
N VAL A 123 2.82 12.01 -2.27
CA VAL A 123 2.42 11.00 -3.26
C VAL A 123 1.64 11.67 -4.40
N PRO A 124 1.66 11.15 -5.65
CA PRO A 124 1.02 11.80 -6.78
C PRO A 124 -0.42 12.25 -6.50
N GLN A 125 -0.68 13.55 -6.68
CA GLN A 125 -1.97 14.16 -6.35
C GLN A 125 -3.14 13.53 -7.12
N GLN A 126 -2.88 12.97 -8.30
CA GLN A 126 -3.86 12.24 -9.09
C GLN A 126 -4.43 11.03 -8.32
N TRP A 127 -3.59 10.29 -7.59
CA TRP A 127 -4.03 9.14 -6.81
C TRP A 127 -4.95 9.59 -5.67
N LEU A 128 -4.56 10.62 -4.94
CA LEU A 128 -5.34 11.16 -3.81
C LEU A 128 -6.69 11.70 -4.27
N THR A 129 -6.70 12.39 -5.41
CA THR A 129 -7.93 12.93 -6.01
C THR A 129 -8.88 11.80 -6.44
N GLU A 130 -8.35 10.74 -7.03
CA GLU A 130 -9.14 9.59 -7.43
C GLU A 130 -9.70 8.83 -6.21
N MET A 131 -8.89 8.59 -5.18
CA MET A 131 -9.35 8.03 -3.90
C MET A 131 -10.49 8.85 -3.30
N GLN A 132 -10.35 10.18 -3.26
CA GLN A 132 -11.37 11.10 -2.75
C GLN A 132 -12.69 10.94 -3.53
N GLN A 133 -12.64 10.93 -4.86
CA GLN A 133 -13.82 10.78 -5.71
C GLN A 133 -14.53 9.43 -5.52
N ILE A 134 -13.77 8.35 -5.33
CA ILE A 134 -14.36 7.02 -5.05
C ILE A 134 -15.04 7.03 -3.67
N CYS A 135 -14.40 7.61 -2.64
CA CYS A 135 -14.99 7.71 -1.31
C CYS A 135 -16.31 8.50 -1.34
N GLU A 136 -16.33 9.65 -2.02
CA GLU A 136 -17.53 10.48 -2.15
C GLU A 136 -18.68 9.77 -2.87
N LYS A 137 -18.40 8.85 -3.79
CA LYS A 137 -19.43 8.06 -4.47
C LYS A 137 -20.02 6.97 -3.56
N ILE A 138 -19.24 6.44 -2.62
CA ILE A 138 -19.65 5.34 -1.72
C ILE A 138 -20.40 5.86 -0.49
N LEU A 139 -20.04 7.06 -0.01
CA LEU A 139 -20.59 7.66 1.21
C LEU A 139 -21.79 8.57 0.97
N LYS A 140 -22.20 8.75 -0.29
CA LYS A 140 -23.47 9.40 -0.67
C LYS A 140 -24.61 8.39 -0.67
#